data_AF-A0A0Q5V2B4-F1
#
_entry.id   AF-A0A0Q5V2B4-F1
#
_cell.length_a   1.000
_cell.length_b   1.000
_cell.length_c   1.000
_cell.angle_alpha   90.00
_cell.angle_beta   90.00
_cell.angle_gamma   90.00
#
_symmetry.space_group_name_H-M   'P 1'
#
loop_
_entity.id
_entity.type
_entity.pdbx_description
1 polymer ?
#
loop_
_entity_poly.entity_id
_entity_poly.type
_entity_poly.pdbx_seq_one_letter_code
_entity_poly.pdbx_strand_id
1 'polypeptide(L)'
;MLLELAIAAALSLQSAQDEGPIVTGARGEAADSVRLREAIAYSNPLPAGAPTQDYPLVAWCEALVNGHVALGETLTDHNAEDAELIRLAKLEAQDFRGALAAATPRQSAAAKAAADRAAAEATAKWTQLLVNPDEVVRSQAFGLFFGLPGRCEHAARRIRANITTPPVTPEEVGLTVEADPAAN
;
A
#
# COMPACT_ATOMS: atom_id res chain seq x y z
N MET A 1 6.90 -58.03 39.63
CA MET A 1 6.09 -56.82 39.36
C MET A 1 6.92 -55.65 39.85
N LEU A 2 7.23 -54.70 38.95
CA LEU A 2 8.27 -53.63 38.99
C LEU A 2 9.64 -54.03 38.40
N LEU A 3 10.27 -53.03 37.74
CA LEU A 3 11.43 -53.00 36.82
C LEU A 3 11.11 -53.44 35.38
N GLU A 4 11.21 -52.67 34.28
CA GLU A 4 11.84 -51.38 33.89
C GLU A 4 11.05 -50.90 32.64
N LEU A 5 10.62 -49.66 32.37
CA LEU A 5 11.18 -48.31 32.50
C LEU A 5 12.47 -48.03 31.71
N ALA A 6 12.37 -47.94 30.37
CA ALA A 6 13.13 -47.01 29.54
C ALA A 6 12.68 -47.11 28.07
N ILE A 7 12.85 -46.04 27.30
CA ILE A 7 12.57 -45.89 25.86
C ILE A 7 11.13 -45.43 25.53
N ALA A 8 10.73 -44.28 26.07
CA ALA A 8 9.63 -43.49 25.49
C ALA A 8 9.86 -41.98 25.70
N ALA A 9 11.11 -41.50 25.62
CA ALA A 9 11.46 -40.11 25.91
C ALA A 9 12.47 -39.53 24.91
N ALA A 10 12.10 -39.46 23.63
CA ALA A 10 12.93 -38.77 22.63
C ALA A 10 12.14 -38.11 21.47
N LEU A 11 10.84 -37.84 21.61
CA LEU A 11 10.04 -37.21 20.54
C LEU A 11 9.17 -36.03 20.98
N SER A 12 9.49 -35.38 22.10
CA SER A 12 8.77 -34.18 22.53
C SER A 12 9.73 -33.07 22.93
N LEU A 13 10.43 -32.52 21.93
CA LEU A 13 10.99 -31.18 21.97
C LEU A 13 10.49 -30.40 20.73
N GLN A 14 9.18 -30.24 20.60
CA GLN A 14 8.65 -29.00 20.05
C GLN A 14 8.44 -28.05 21.23
N SER A 15 9.32 -27.08 21.37
CA SER A 15 9.11 -25.95 22.26
C SER A 15 7.87 -25.18 21.79
N ALA A 16 6.76 -25.30 22.53
CA ALA A 16 5.69 -24.32 22.50
C ALA A 16 6.21 -23.04 23.18
N GLN A 17 6.90 -22.19 22.42
CA GLN A 17 7.20 -20.83 22.84
C GLN A 17 6.59 -19.88 21.81
N ASP A 18 5.35 -19.47 22.05
CA ASP A 18 4.87 -18.08 21.87
C ASP A 18 3.36 -17.92 22.12
N GLU A 19 2.80 -18.54 23.17
CA GLU A 19 1.50 -18.09 23.73
C GLU A 19 1.73 -17.03 24.82
N GLY A 20 2.55 -16.02 24.52
CA GLY A 20 2.51 -14.77 25.27
C GLY A 20 1.24 -13.99 24.92
N PRO A 21 0.72 -13.14 25.81
CA PRO A 21 -0.37 -12.23 25.45
C PRO A 21 0.03 -11.44 24.20
N ILE A 22 -0.83 -11.41 23.17
CA ILE A 22 -0.65 -10.56 21.99
C ILE A 22 -0.61 -9.11 22.47
N VAL A 23 0.59 -8.55 22.61
CA VAL A 23 0.77 -7.13 22.93
C VAL A 23 0.50 -6.35 21.65
N THR A 24 -0.71 -5.80 21.53
CA THR A 24 -1.10 -4.88 20.44
C THR A 24 -0.56 -3.45 20.63
N GLY A 25 0.38 -3.24 21.56
CA GLY A 25 1.07 -1.98 21.80
C GLY A 25 2.28 -1.80 20.89
N ALA A 26 2.64 -0.55 20.60
CA ALA A 26 3.63 -0.07 19.64
C ALA A 26 5.03 -0.73 19.73
N ARG A 27 5.14 -1.98 19.29
CA ARG A 27 6.36 -2.51 18.71
C ARG A 27 6.30 -2.16 17.24
N GLY A 28 7.28 -1.40 16.76
CA GLY A 28 7.46 -1.20 15.34
C GLY A 28 7.44 -2.55 14.63
N GLU A 29 6.88 -2.58 13.42
CA GLU A 29 6.84 -3.79 12.62
C GLU A 29 8.24 -4.40 12.47
N ALA A 30 8.34 -5.74 12.57
CA ALA A 30 9.59 -6.44 12.36
C ALA A 30 10.12 -6.20 10.94
N ALA A 31 11.44 -6.00 10.81
CA ALA A 31 12.08 -5.72 9.51
C ALA A 31 11.79 -6.80 8.45
N ASP A 32 11.68 -8.07 8.87
CA ASP A 32 11.35 -9.17 7.97
C ASP A 32 9.90 -9.09 7.46
N SER A 33 8.95 -8.65 8.29
CA SER A 33 7.57 -8.40 7.86
C SER A 33 7.50 -7.25 6.85
N VAL A 34 8.27 -6.18 7.08
CA VAL A 34 8.39 -5.05 6.14
C VAL A 34 8.93 -5.51 4.79
N ARG A 35 9.96 -6.38 4.79
CA ARG A 35 10.57 -6.94 3.57
C ARG A 35 9.61 -7.87 2.84
N LEU A 36 8.92 -8.74 3.57
CA LEU A 36 7.92 -9.66 3.02
C LEU A 36 6.80 -8.88 2.31
N ARG A 37 6.21 -7.87 2.97
CA ARG A 37 5.13 -7.06 2.37
C ARG A 37 5.60 -6.25 1.18
N GLU A 38 6.82 -5.72 1.21
CA GLU A 38 7.40 -5.03 0.05
C GLU A 38 7.58 -6.00 -1.13
N ALA A 39 8.06 -7.23 -0.89
CA ALA A 39 8.20 -8.23 -1.95
C ALA A 39 6.86 -8.51 -2.65
N ILE A 40 5.79 -8.72 -1.86
CA ILE A 40 4.43 -8.94 -2.36
C ILE A 40 3.91 -7.70 -3.13
N ALA A 41 4.12 -6.51 -2.58
CA ALA A 41 3.67 -5.28 -3.22
C ALA A 41 4.37 -5.03 -4.57
N TYR A 42 5.65 -5.40 -4.66
CA TYR A 42 6.42 -5.23 -5.89
C TYR A 42 6.26 -6.38 -6.89
N SER A 43 5.76 -7.56 -6.48
CA SER A 43 5.46 -8.66 -7.41
C SER A 43 4.17 -8.44 -8.21
N ASN A 44 3.25 -7.63 -7.70
CA ASN A 44 1.99 -7.36 -8.39
C ASN A 44 2.18 -6.36 -9.54
N PRO A 45 1.54 -6.60 -10.71
CA PRO A 45 1.55 -5.64 -11.80
C PRO A 45 0.87 -4.34 -11.36
N LEU A 46 1.43 -3.22 -11.81
CA LEU A 46 0.82 -1.91 -11.61
C LEU A 46 -0.38 -1.75 -12.56
N PRO A 47 -1.42 -1.01 -12.15
CA PRO A 47 -2.54 -0.70 -13.03
C PRO A 47 -2.08 0.10 -14.26
N ALA A 48 -2.82 -0.03 -15.37
CA ALA A 48 -2.48 0.65 -16.60
C ALA A 48 -2.32 2.18 -16.41
N GLY A 49 -1.20 2.71 -16.88
CA GLY A 49 -0.85 4.12 -16.76
C GLY A 49 -0.22 4.54 -15.42
N ALA A 50 0.01 3.63 -14.48
CA ALA A 50 0.81 3.93 -13.29
C ALA A 50 2.32 3.91 -13.61
N PRO A 51 3.11 4.89 -13.13
CA PRO A 51 4.57 4.90 -13.31
C PRO A 51 5.25 3.75 -12.56
N THR A 52 6.32 3.19 -13.12
CA THR A 52 7.09 2.13 -12.44
C THR A 52 8.16 2.64 -11.47
N GLN A 53 8.54 3.90 -11.59
CA GLN A 53 9.55 4.54 -10.73
C GLN A 53 8.89 5.11 -9.47
N ASP A 54 9.50 4.92 -8.30
CA ASP A 54 8.87 5.23 -7.01
C ASP A 54 8.43 6.70 -6.87
N TYR A 55 9.27 7.68 -7.26
CA TYR A 55 8.93 9.10 -7.10
C TYR A 55 7.70 9.53 -7.93
N PRO A 56 7.65 9.32 -9.26
CA PRO A 56 6.44 9.61 -10.02
C PRO A 56 5.25 8.70 -9.67
N LEU A 57 5.49 7.46 -9.21
CA LEU A 57 4.43 6.59 -8.72
C LEU A 57 3.75 7.19 -7.49
N VAL A 58 4.50 7.67 -6.50
CA VAL A 58 3.92 8.29 -5.30
C VAL A 58 3.11 9.54 -5.63
N ALA A 59 3.56 10.35 -6.61
CA ALA A 59 2.79 11.50 -7.08
C ALA A 59 1.46 11.09 -7.77
N TRP A 60 1.49 10.00 -8.53
CA TRP A 60 0.29 9.41 -9.12
C TRP A 60 -0.68 8.87 -8.05
N CYS A 61 -0.16 8.17 -7.03
CA CYS A 61 -0.94 7.66 -5.90
C CYS A 61 -1.61 8.79 -5.10
N GLU A 62 -0.86 9.85 -4.80
CA GLU A 62 -1.36 11.04 -4.08
C GLU A 62 -2.51 11.71 -4.84
N ALA A 63 -2.37 11.87 -6.15
CA ALA A 63 -3.40 12.45 -7.00
C ALA A 63 -4.66 11.58 -7.09
N LEU A 64 -4.53 10.25 -7.10
CA LEU A 64 -5.68 9.36 -7.04
C LEU A 64 -6.46 9.51 -5.74
N VAL A 65 -5.77 9.51 -4.60
CA VAL A 65 -6.41 9.65 -3.29
C VAL A 65 -7.08 11.01 -3.13
N ASN A 66 -6.44 12.10 -3.58
CA ASN A 66 -7.09 13.42 -3.59
C ASN A 66 -8.32 13.46 -4.50
N GLY A 67 -8.31 12.76 -5.63
CA GLY A 67 -9.49 12.67 -6.49
C GLY A 67 -10.65 11.90 -5.85
N HIS A 68 -10.35 10.85 -5.09
CA HIS A 68 -11.34 10.14 -4.29
C HIS A 68 -11.94 11.02 -3.19
N VAL A 69 -11.09 11.77 -2.47
CA VAL A 69 -11.52 12.78 -1.51
C VAL A 69 -12.44 13.80 -2.17
N ALA A 70 -12.04 14.37 -3.30
CA ALA A 70 -12.83 15.35 -4.03
C ALA A 70 -14.18 14.79 -4.47
N LEU A 71 -14.22 13.53 -4.91
CA LEU A 71 -15.46 12.85 -5.27
C LEU A 71 -16.39 12.69 -4.06
N GLY A 72 -15.86 12.21 -2.94
CA GLY A 72 -16.59 12.10 -1.69
C GLY A 72 -17.17 13.43 -1.24
N GLU A 73 -16.40 14.52 -1.32
CA GLU A 73 -16.84 15.88 -0.96
C GLU A 73 -17.98 16.42 -1.86
N THR A 74 -18.29 15.79 -3.01
CA THR A 74 -19.44 16.15 -3.85
C THR A 74 -20.77 15.53 -3.41
N LEU A 75 -20.76 14.59 -2.46
CA LEU A 75 -21.96 13.91 -1.98
C LEU A 75 -22.69 14.77 -0.94
N THR A 76 -24.02 14.75 -0.96
CA THR A 76 -24.84 15.59 -0.07
C THR A 76 -25.22 14.90 1.24
N ASP A 77 -25.35 13.58 1.22
CA ASP A 77 -25.74 12.75 2.37
C ASP A 77 -24.58 11.84 2.79
N HIS A 78 -23.58 12.41 3.48
CA HIS A 78 -22.51 11.61 4.07
C HIS A 78 -23.03 10.85 5.28
N ASN A 79 -22.92 9.53 5.25
CA ASN A 79 -23.00 8.75 6.48
C ASN A 79 -21.67 8.85 7.27
N ALA A 80 -21.63 8.31 8.48
CA ALA A 80 -20.44 8.39 9.33
C ALA A 80 -19.22 7.64 8.76
N GLU A 81 -19.45 6.58 7.99
CA GLU A 81 -18.41 5.82 7.30
C GLU A 81 -17.80 6.67 6.17
N ASP A 82 -18.62 7.33 5.34
CA ASP A 82 -18.13 8.20 4.25
C ASP A 82 -17.24 9.32 4.79
N ALA A 83 -17.66 9.96 5.89
CA ALA A 83 -16.89 11.01 6.54
C ALA A 83 -15.53 10.49 7.05
N GLU A 84 -15.51 9.27 7.60
CA GLU A 84 -14.28 8.63 8.07
C GLU A 84 -13.36 8.23 6.91
N LEU A 85 -13.91 7.71 5.82
CA LEU A 85 -13.14 7.38 4.61
C LEU A 85 -12.49 8.62 4.01
N ILE A 86 -13.23 9.73 3.90
CA ILE A 86 -12.68 11.01 3.45
C ILE A 86 -11.55 11.47 4.39
N ARG A 87 -11.74 11.33 5.71
CA ARG A 87 -10.73 11.72 6.70
C ARG A 87 -9.46 10.88 6.57
N LEU A 88 -9.59 9.56 6.42
CA LEU A 88 -8.48 8.63 6.25
C LEU A 88 -7.73 8.89 4.94
N ALA A 89 -8.44 9.07 3.84
CA ALA A 89 -7.86 9.41 2.54
C ALA A 89 -7.08 10.73 2.59
N LYS A 90 -7.57 11.76 3.30
CA LYS A 90 -6.82 13.01 3.51
C LYS A 90 -5.50 12.79 4.27
N LEU A 91 -5.48 11.91 5.26
CA LEU A 91 -4.25 11.56 5.99
C LEU A 91 -3.28 10.79 5.09
N GLU A 92 -3.77 9.86 4.28
CA GLU A 92 -2.96 9.11 3.32
C GLU A 92 -2.33 10.04 2.26
N ALA A 93 -3.11 10.93 1.65
CA ALA A 93 -2.60 11.94 0.73
C ALA A 93 -1.55 12.85 1.40
N GLN A 94 -1.73 13.19 2.68
CA GLN A 94 -0.74 13.94 3.44
C GLN A 94 0.57 13.14 3.62
N ASP A 95 0.51 11.84 3.88
CA ASP A 95 1.70 10.99 4.02
C ASP A 95 2.49 10.91 2.68
N PHE A 96 1.79 10.78 1.55
CA PHE A 96 2.42 10.83 0.23
C PHE A 96 3.05 12.18 -0.07
N ARG A 97 2.35 13.29 0.19
CA ARG A 97 2.94 14.64 0.07
C ARG A 97 4.19 14.79 0.93
N GLY A 98 4.17 14.27 2.15
CA GLY A 98 5.32 14.25 3.05
C GLY A 98 6.51 13.47 2.47
N ALA A 99 6.26 12.30 1.86
CA ALA A 99 7.28 11.50 1.19
C ALA A 99 7.88 12.23 -0.02
N LEU A 100 7.04 12.83 -0.87
CA LEU A 100 7.47 13.61 -2.04
C LEU A 100 8.32 14.81 -1.61
N ALA A 101 7.89 15.57 -0.61
CA ALA A 101 8.63 16.72 -0.09
C ALA A 101 10.01 16.30 0.46
N ALA A 102 10.07 15.22 1.25
CA ALA A 102 11.31 14.69 1.79
C ALA A 102 12.29 14.21 0.71
N ALA A 103 11.77 13.68 -0.40
CA ALA A 103 12.57 13.17 -1.51
C ALA A 103 12.95 14.24 -2.55
N THR A 104 12.19 15.35 -2.65
CA THR A 104 12.32 16.41 -3.66
C THR A 104 13.76 16.92 -3.87
N PRO A 105 14.58 17.18 -2.82
CA PRO A 105 15.94 17.67 -3.01
C PRO A 105 16.86 16.69 -3.75
N ARG A 106 16.54 15.39 -3.73
CA ARG A 106 17.33 14.32 -4.34
C ARG A 106 16.87 13.97 -5.75
N GLN A 107 15.78 14.57 -6.23
CA GLN A 107 15.21 14.25 -7.54
C GLN A 107 15.80 15.11 -8.65
N SER A 108 16.04 14.47 -9.80
CA SER A 108 16.40 15.16 -11.05
C SER A 108 15.21 15.98 -11.58
N ALA A 109 15.48 16.94 -12.46
CA ALA A 109 14.42 17.69 -13.14
C ALA A 109 13.49 16.77 -13.95
N ALA A 110 14.05 15.72 -14.58
CA ALA A 110 13.27 14.74 -15.33
C ALA A 110 12.31 13.94 -14.44
N ALA A 111 12.76 13.53 -13.25
CA ALA A 111 11.93 12.80 -12.29
C ALA A 111 10.78 13.68 -11.75
N LYS A 112 11.06 14.96 -11.48
CA LYS A 112 10.03 15.94 -11.08
C LYS A 112 8.99 16.14 -12.18
N ALA A 113 9.43 16.37 -13.42
CA ALA A 113 8.53 16.52 -14.55
C ALA A 113 7.70 15.25 -14.83
N ALA A 114 8.27 14.06 -14.60
CA ALA A 114 7.53 12.80 -14.69
C ALA A 114 6.47 12.67 -13.59
N ALA A 115 6.78 13.10 -12.36
CA ALA A 115 5.84 13.12 -11.26
C ALA A 115 4.68 14.08 -11.51
N ASP A 116 4.96 15.29 -12.01
CA ASP A 116 3.92 16.27 -12.33
C ASP A 116 2.96 15.75 -13.41
N ARG A 117 3.49 15.11 -14.47
CA ARG A 117 2.67 14.47 -15.50
C ARG A 117 1.82 13.33 -14.93
N ALA A 118 2.42 12.46 -14.13
CA ALA A 118 1.72 11.33 -13.55
C ALA A 118 0.58 11.77 -12.61
N ALA A 119 0.81 12.80 -11.80
CA ALA A 119 -0.21 13.41 -10.95
C ALA A 119 -1.35 14.02 -11.78
N ALA A 120 -1.02 14.73 -12.87
CA ALA A 120 -2.02 15.32 -13.76
C ALA A 120 -2.87 14.23 -14.46
N GLU A 121 -2.24 13.17 -14.95
CA GLU A 121 -2.93 12.04 -15.57
C GLU A 121 -3.83 11.28 -14.58
N ALA A 122 -3.37 11.07 -13.34
CA ALA A 122 -4.19 10.50 -12.27
C ALA A 122 -5.39 11.37 -11.93
N THR A 123 -5.17 12.68 -11.77
CA THR A 123 -6.24 13.66 -11.50
C THR A 123 -7.30 13.64 -12.61
N ALA A 124 -6.86 13.57 -13.87
CA ALA A 124 -7.76 13.58 -15.03
C ALA A 124 -8.75 12.41 -15.04
N LYS A 125 -8.41 11.26 -14.43
CA LYS A 125 -9.30 10.08 -14.33
C LYS A 125 -10.60 10.38 -13.59
N TRP A 126 -10.60 11.35 -12.69
CA TRP A 126 -11.77 11.71 -11.87
C TRP A 126 -12.71 12.70 -12.56
N THR A 127 -12.24 13.39 -13.61
CA THR A 127 -12.96 14.52 -14.23
C THR A 127 -14.40 14.20 -14.56
N GLN A 128 -14.66 13.05 -15.20
CA GLN A 128 -16.01 12.68 -15.63
C GLN A 128 -16.93 12.35 -14.46
N LEU A 129 -16.39 11.80 -13.36
CA LEU A 129 -17.18 11.49 -12.16
C LEU A 129 -17.52 12.76 -11.38
N LEU A 130 -16.56 13.69 -11.24
CA LEU A 130 -16.75 14.94 -10.50
C LEU A 130 -17.81 15.86 -11.11
N VAL A 131 -17.94 15.87 -12.45
CA VAL A 131 -18.95 16.69 -13.16
C VAL A 131 -20.26 15.96 -13.42
N ASN A 132 -20.37 14.69 -13.04
CA ASN A 132 -21.58 13.91 -13.28
C ASN A 132 -22.72 14.46 -12.39
N PRO A 133 -23.85 14.91 -12.95
CA PRO A 133 -24.95 15.44 -12.15
C PRO A 133 -25.65 14.38 -11.29
N ASP A 134 -25.55 13.10 -11.64
CA ASP A 134 -26.18 12.00 -10.90
C ASP A 134 -25.35 11.62 -9.66
N GLU A 135 -25.90 11.96 -8.49
CA GLU A 135 -25.27 11.67 -7.21
C GLU A 135 -25.18 10.18 -6.91
N VAL A 136 -26.13 9.35 -7.39
CA VAL A 136 -26.08 7.90 -7.19
C VAL A 136 -24.85 7.32 -7.87
N VAL A 137 -24.52 7.81 -9.07
CA VAL A 137 -23.30 7.40 -9.79
C VAL A 137 -22.04 7.84 -9.05
N ARG A 138 -22.01 9.08 -8.54
CA ARG A 138 -20.85 9.58 -7.77
C ARG A 138 -20.66 8.79 -6.47
N SER A 139 -21.75 8.50 -5.75
CA SER A 139 -21.74 7.71 -4.52
C SER A 139 -21.27 6.28 -4.75
N GLN A 140 -21.76 5.61 -5.79
CA GLN A 140 -21.28 4.27 -6.17
C GLN A 140 -19.80 4.29 -6.51
N ALA A 141 -19.34 5.26 -7.31
CA ALA A 141 -17.94 5.38 -7.67
C ALA A 141 -17.04 5.68 -6.45
N PHE A 142 -17.50 6.50 -5.51
CA PHE A 142 -16.81 6.75 -4.24
C PHE A 142 -16.66 5.46 -3.43
N GLY A 143 -17.71 4.64 -3.32
CA GLY A 143 -17.68 3.36 -2.60
C GLY A 143 -16.85 2.25 -3.27
N LEU A 144 -16.65 2.32 -4.59
CA LEU A 144 -15.83 1.33 -5.33
C LEU A 144 -14.33 1.56 -5.19
N PHE A 145 -13.91 2.77 -4.87
CA PHE A 145 -12.51 3.08 -4.68
C PHE A 145 -12.12 2.75 -3.24
N PHE A 146 -11.54 1.57 -3.03
CA PHE A 146 -10.87 1.27 -1.78
C PHE A 146 -9.52 0.59 -1.98
N GLY A 147 -8.47 1.26 -1.48
CA GLY A 147 -7.10 0.81 -1.48
C GLY A 147 -6.33 1.19 -2.74
N LEU A 148 -5.25 1.94 -2.57
CA LEU A 148 -4.21 1.97 -3.58
C LEU A 148 -3.50 0.61 -3.63
N PRO A 149 -2.83 0.26 -4.75
CA PRO A 149 -1.93 -0.88 -4.74
C PRO A 149 -0.92 -0.70 -3.61
N GLY A 150 -0.72 -1.70 -2.75
CA GLY A 150 0.17 -1.60 -1.58
C GLY A 150 1.60 -1.13 -1.91
N ARG A 151 1.98 -1.19 -3.18
CA ARG A 151 3.20 -0.60 -3.74
C ARG A 151 3.29 0.92 -3.52
N CYS A 152 2.19 1.67 -3.46
CA CYS A 152 2.19 3.12 -3.24
C CYS A 152 2.84 3.49 -1.90
N GLU A 153 2.44 2.81 -0.82
CA GLU A 153 2.93 3.01 0.54
C GLU A 153 4.39 2.56 0.67
N HIS A 154 4.75 1.44 0.03
CA HIS A 154 6.14 0.99 -0.02
C HIS A 154 7.04 1.95 -0.82
N ALA A 155 6.57 2.45 -1.96
CA ALA A 155 7.29 3.46 -2.75
C ALA A 155 7.47 4.77 -1.95
N ALA A 156 6.43 5.22 -1.23
CA ALA A 156 6.48 6.40 -0.37
C ALA A 156 7.53 6.25 0.72
N ARG A 157 7.57 5.10 1.40
CA ARG A 157 8.60 4.76 2.38
C ARG A 157 9.99 4.82 1.77
N ARG A 158 10.19 4.21 0.60
CA ARG A 158 11.50 4.14 -0.07
C ARG A 158 12.01 5.52 -0.45
N ILE A 159 11.20 6.38 -1.07
CA ILE A 159 11.65 7.73 -1.46
C ILE A 159 11.93 8.61 -0.22
N ARG A 160 11.11 8.47 0.84
CA ARG A 160 11.27 9.21 2.10
C ARG A 160 12.59 8.84 2.77
N ALA A 161 12.86 7.55 2.91
CA ALA A 161 14.04 7.01 3.57
C ALA A 161 15.29 6.90 2.66
N ASN A 162 15.20 7.35 1.39
CA ASN A 162 16.27 7.24 0.41
C ASN A 162 16.77 5.80 0.18
N ILE A 163 15.86 4.84 0.16
CA ILE A 163 16.16 3.42 -0.09
C ILE A 163 16.34 3.25 -1.60
N THR A 164 17.58 3.05 -2.04
CA THR A 164 17.94 2.86 -3.45
C THR A 164 18.21 1.41 -3.81
N THR A 165 18.31 0.52 -2.83
CA THR A 165 18.40 -0.92 -3.05
C THR A 165 17.10 -1.43 -3.67
N PRO A 166 17.14 -2.22 -4.76
CA PRO A 166 15.93 -2.80 -5.33
C PRO A 166 15.12 -3.56 -4.26
N PRO A 167 13.78 -3.56 -4.38
CA PRO A 167 12.94 -4.47 -3.60
C PRO A 167 13.40 -5.92 -3.78
N VAL A 168 13.33 -6.69 -2.71
CA VAL A 168 13.60 -8.12 -2.76
C VAL A 168 12.49 -8.85 -3.53
N THR A 169 12.82 -9.96 -4.17
CA THR A 169 11.83 -10.80 -4.85
C THR A 169 11.05 -11.64 -3.85
N PRO A 170 9.86 -12.14 -4.21
CA PRO A 170 9.12 -13.09 -3.38
C PRO A 170 9.96 -14.33 -2.99
N GLU A 171 10.78 -14.86 -3.89
CA GLU A 171 11.63 -16.04 -3.62
C GLU A 171 12.69 -15.75 -2.55
N GLU A 172 13.26 -14.54 -2.54
CA GLU A 172 14.25 -14.11 -1.55
C GLU A 172 13.67 -13.99 -0.13
N VAL A 173 12.34 -13.89 -0.01
CA VAL A 173 11.61 -13.89 1.27
C VAL A 173 10.87 -15.22 1.52
N GLY A 174 11.16 -16.26 0.73
CA GLY A 174 10.61 -17.60 0.91
C GLY A 174 9.17 -17.78 0.41
N LEU A 175 8.68 -16.89 -0.44
CA LEU A 175 7.38 -17.02 -1.11
C LEU A 175 7.53 -17.69 -2.48
N THR A 176 6.57 -18.53 -2.83
CA THR A 176 6.40 -19.06 -4.18
C THR A 176 5.36 -18.22 -4.91
N VAL A 177 5.73 -17.63 -6.05
CA VAL A 177 4.77 -16.95 -6.93
C VAL A 177 4.17 -17.98 -7.87
N GLU A 178 2.89 -18.32 -7.67
CA GLU A 178 2.14 -19.03 -8.69
C GLU A 178 1.79 -18.02 -9.80
N ALA A 179 2.13 -18.34 -11.04
CA ALA A 179 1.80 -17.48 -12.17
C ALA A 179 0.28 -17.45 -12.37
N ASP A 180 -0.33 -16.27 -12.34
CA ASP A 180 -1.73 -16.11 -12.75
C ASP A 180 -1.81 -16.15 -14.29
N PRO A 181 -2.41 -17.18 -14.90
CA PRO A 181 -2.53 -17.29 -16.35
C PRO A 181 -3.42 -16.20 -16.98
N ALA A 182 -4.14 -15.39 -16.19
CA ALA A 182 -5.02 -14.32 -16.67
C ALA A 182 -4.39 -12.91 -16.66
N ALA A 183 -3.16 -12.74 -16.17
CA ALA A 183 -2.49 -11.45 -16.13
C ALA A 183 -1.83 -11.09 -17.48
N ASN A 184 -2.62 -10.75 -18.50
CA ASN A 184 -2.18 -10.10 -19.75
C ASN A 184 -3.09 -8.93 -20.13
#